data_AF-A0A8T3SN60-F1
#
_entry.id   AF-A0A8T3SN60-F1
#
_cell.length_a   1.000
_cell.length_b   1.000
_cell.length_c   1.000
_cell.angle_alpha   90.00
_cell.angle_beta   90.00
_cell.angle_gamma   90.00
#
_symmetry.space_group_name_H-M   'P 1'
#
loop_
_entity.id
_entity.type
_entity.pdbx_description
1 polymer ?
#
loop_
_entity_poly.entity_id
_entity_poly.type
_entity_poly.pdbx_seq_one_letter_code
_entity_poly.pdbx_strand_id
1 'polypeptide(L)'
;MPNLGEFASHLIGLMTDAIGSSSMRLGAAPTVAILLVLLVVLSLVARPGARWVGSDLGGLSRVGRMMALAAESGADATISLGSAGVSRAASATERFQTIAALPLLGHVADAAARAGVPLRVTTNDPVAVLLAQATLAGAHQRTATPERASPTAVEYVGEGRSSSAAFALASAQPHGVAVVAGALGEDSLLVLDGLLGDAEWSLAATASSSQLAGPLLD
;
A
#
# COMPACT_ATOMS: atom_id res chain seq x y z
N MET A 1 16.27 32.07 -16.19
CA MET A 1 15.22 31.09 -15.84
C MET A 1 14.95 30.28 -17.09
N PRO A 2 15.22 28.96 -17.11
CA PRO A 2 14.99 28.15 -18.30
C PRO A 2 13.50 28.15 -18.65
N ASN A 3 13.21 28.40 -19.93
CA ASN A 3 11.86 28.56 -20.44
C ASN A 3 11.20 27.18 -20.48
N LEU A 4 10.08 26.99 -19.76
CA LEU A 4 9.39 25.69 -19.66
C LEU A 4 9.02 25.10 -21.03
N GLY A 5 8.73 25.96 -22.02
CA GLY A 5 8.46 25.55 -23.39
C GLY A 5 9.67 24.96 -24.11
N GLU A 6 10.88 25.47 -23.82
CA GLU A 6 12.12 24.99 -24.41
C GLU A 6 12.49 23.63 -23.82
N PHE A 7 12.33 23.46 -22.51
CA PHE A 7 12.52 22.17 -21.84
C PHE A 7 11.52 21.11 -22.32
N ALA A 8 10.24 21.49 -22.49
CA ALA A 8 9.22 20.60 -23.05
C ALA A 8 9.55 20.19 -24.48
N SER A 9 9.99 21.12 -25.34
CA SER A 9 10.39 20.80 -26.71
C SER A 9 11.61 19.88 -26.77
N HIS A 10 12.57 20.05 -25.86
CA HIS A 10 13.78 19.23 -25.79
C HIS A 10 13.45 17.80 -25.32
N LEU A 11 12.53 17.68 -24.38
CA LEU A 11 12.06 16.39 -23.84
C LEU A 11 11.21 15.64 -24.88
N ILE A 12 10.38 16.36 -25.64
CA ILE A 12 9.63 15.80 -26.78
C ILE A 12 10.59 15.35 -27.89
N GLY A 13 11.62 16.14 -28.20
CA GLY A 13 12.66 15.76 -29.17
C GLY A 13 13.41 14.49 -28.76
N LEU A 14 13.90 14.44 -27.52
CA LEU A 14 14.59 13.27 -26.96
C LEU A 14 13.72 12.00 -26.96
N MET A 15 12.43 12.13 -26.64
CA MET A 15 11.50 11.00 -26.70
C MET A 15 11.27 10.54 -28.14
N THR A 16 11.19 11.47 -29.08
CA THR A 16 10.98 11.16 -30.51
C THR A 16 12.21 10.46 -31.10
N ASP A 17 13.41 10.90 -30.74
CA ASP A 17 14.68 10.30 -31.19
C ASP A 17 14.94 8.93 -30.53
N ALA A 18 14.58 8.77 -29.25
CA ALA A 18 14.65 7.48 -28.54
C ALA A 18 13.65 6.45 -29.10
N ILE A 19 12.46 6.90 -29.53
CA ILE A 19 11.47 6.06 -30.21
C ILE A 19 11.90 5.75 -31.64
N GLY A 20 12.55 6.68 -32.34
CA GLY A 20 13.08 6.48 -33.69
C GLY A 20 14.24 5.49 -33.78
N SER A 21 15.04 5.38 -32.71
CA SER A 21 16.16 4.43 -32.59
C SER A 21 15.73 3.04 -32.10
N SER A 22 14.53 2.92 -31.51
CA SER A 22 13.96 1.66 -31.04
C SER A 22 13.13 1.02 -32.16
N SER A 23 13.76 0.08 -32.86
CA SER A 23 13.23 -0.69 -33.99
C SER A 23 11.94 -1.47 -33.68
N MET A 24 10.79 -0.80 -33.80
CA MET A 24 9.53 -1.46 -34.15
C MET A 24 9.10 -0.97 -35.53
N ARG A 25 8.70 -1.91 -36.39
CA ARG A 25 8.36 -1.71 -37.82
C ARG A 25 7.18 -0.76 -38.09
N LEU A 26 6.62 -0.15 -37.05
CA LEU A 26 5.65 0.94 -37.13
C LEU A 26 6.42 2.24 -36.88
N GLY A 27 6.41 3.17 -37.84
CA GLY A 27 7.13 4.46 -37.71
C GLY A 27 6.82 5.23 -36.42
N ALA A 28 7.57 6.29 -36.13
CA ALA A 28 7.41 7.06 -34.89
C ALA A 28 5.97 7.58 -34.67
N ALA A 29 5.31 8.02 -35.74
CA ALA A 29 3.93 8.54 -35.68
C ALA A 29 2.90 7.51 -35.15
N PRO A 30 2.78 6.30 -35.72
CA PRO A 30 1.86 5.30 -35.17
C PRO A 30 2.23 4.83 -33.76
N THR A 31 3.51 4.76 -33.42
CA THR A 31 3.94 4.36 -32.05
C THR A 31 3.52 5.40 -31.02
N VAL A 32 3.70 6.70 -31.31
CA VAL A 32 3.22 7.79 -30.46
C VAL A 32 1.69 7.78 -30.38
N ALA A 33 0.99 7.55 -31.49
CA ALA A 33 -0.46 7.45 -31.49
C ALA A 33 -0.96 6.29 -30.61
N ILE A 34 -0.34 5.12 -30.67
CA ILE A 34 -0.67 3.96 -29.83
C ILE A 34 -0.41 4.29 -28.35
N LEU A 35 0.75 4.86 -28.02
CA LEU A 35 1.05 5.26 -26.64
C LEU A 35 0.07 6.30 -26.11
N LEU A 36 -0.31 7.28 -26.93
CA LEU A 36 -1.26 8.32 -26.55
C LEU A 36 -2.67 7.76 -26.36
N VAL A 37 -3.12 6.87 -27.25
CA VAL A 37 -4.37 6.12 -27.09
C VAL A 37 -4.34 5.27 -25.82
N LEU A 38 -3.25 4.54 -25.59
CA LEU A 38 -3.07 3.72 -24.38
C LEU A 38 -3.10 4.59 -23.12
N LEU A 39 -2.42 5.73 -23.12
CA LEU A 39 -2.41 6.70 -22.02
C LEU A 39 -3.81 7.25 -21.75
N VAL A 40 -4.55 7.61 -22.80
CA VAL A 40 -5.92 8.11 -22.68
C VAL A 40 -6.85 7.02 -22.14
N VAL A 41 -6.73 5.78 -22.63
CA VAL A 41 -7.50 4.63 -22.14
C VAL A 41 -7.15 4.35 -20.67
N LEU A 42 -5.87 4.31 -20.30
CA LEU A 42 -5.46 4.16 -18.90
C LEU A 42 -5.94 5.31 -18.04
N SER A 43 -5.91 6.55 -18.54
CA SER A 43 -6.39 7.72 -17.80
C SER A 43 -7.90 7.67 -17.59
N LEU A 44 -8.66 7.21 -18.59
CA LEU A 44 -10.11 7.02 -18.51
C LEU A 44 -10.48 5.86 -17.57
N VAL A 45 -9.72 4.76 -17.57
CA VAL A 45 -9.86 3.65 -16.63
C VAL A 45 -9.45 4.06 -15.21
N ALA A 46 -8.41 4.88 -15.08
CA ALA A 46 -7.92 5.43 -13.82
C ALA A 46 -8.79 6.59 -13.29
N ARG A 47 -9.76 7.10 -14.06
CA ARG A 47 -10.69 8.11 -13.55
C ARG A 47 -11.52 7.48 -12.43
N PRO A 48 -11.48 8.02 -11.20
CA PRO A 48 -12.15 7.45 -10.03
C PRO A 48 -13.69 7.65 -10.04
N GLY A 49 -14.30 7.75 -11.22
CA GLY A 49 -15.72 8.10 -11.40
C GLY A 49 -16.57 7.04 -12.11
N ALA A 50 -16.00 5.89 -12.51
CA ALA A 50 -16.77 4.83 -13.15
C ALA A 50 -17.31 3.85 -12.10
N ARG A 51 -18.64 3.85 -11.99
CA ARG A 51 -19.54 2.99 -11.20
C ARG A 51 -19.38 1.47 -11.43
N TRP A 52 -18.18 0.94 -11.26
CA TRP A 52 -17.95 -0.49 -11.00
C TRP A 52 -18.01 -0.70 -9.48
N VAL A 53 -19.18 -0.41 -8.91
CA VAL A 53 -19.50 -0.77 -7.53
C VAL A 53 -20.07 -2.18 -7.55
N GLY A 54 -19.45 -3.09 -6.82
CA GLY A 54 -20.07 -4.38 -6.49
C GLY A 54 -19.18 -5.34 -5.74
N SER A 55 -17.95 -5.55 -6.18
CA SER A 55 -17.04 -6.46 -5.46
C SER A 55 -16.26 -5.68 -4.41
N ASP A 56 -16.66 -5.86 -3.15
CA ASP A 56 -15.80 -5.56 -2.00
C ASP A 56 -14.42 -6.18 -2.25
N LEU A 57 -13.41 -5.34 -2.53
CA LEU A 57 -12.06 -5.77 -2.84
C LEU A 57 -11.44 -6.33 -1.55
N GLY A 58 -11.63 -7.62 -1.32
CA GLY A 58 -11.04 -8.34 -0.20
C GLY A 58 -11.57 -7.98 1.19
N GLY A 59 -12.70 -7.27 1.33
CA GLY A 59 -13.24 -6.91 2.65
C GLY A 59 -12.93 -5.49 3.11
N LEU A 60 -12.33 -4.65 2.26
CA LEU A 60 -12.01 -3.26 2.57
C LEU A 60 -13.25 -2.43 2.96
N SER A 61 -14.43 -2.76 2.43
CA SER A 61 -15.68 -2.07 2.81
C SER A 61 -16.03 -2.24 4.30
N ARG A 62 -15.51 -3.30 4.93
CA ARG A 62 -15.76 -3.64 6.33
C ARG A 62 -14.81 -2.94 7.30
N VAL A 63 -13.68 -2.41 6.84
CA VAL A 63 -12.65 -1.76 7.68
C VAL A 63 -13.26 -0.73 8.61
N GLY A 64 -14.13 0.15 8.11
CA GLY A 64 -14.79 1.16 8.94
C GLY A 64 -15.66 0.56 10.06
N ARG A 65 -16.38 -0.53 9.78
CA ARG A 65 -17.19 -1.24 10.77
C ARG A 65 -16.30 -1.95 11.81
N MET A 66 -15.25 -2.62 11.35
CA MET A 66 -14.36 -3.36 12.24
C MET A 66 -13.57 -2.42 13.15
N MET A 67 -13.18 -1.23 12.67
CA MET A 67 -12.61 -0.18 13.51
C MET A 67 -13.59 0.33 14.56
N ALA A 68 -14.88 0.46 14.23
CA ALA A 68 -15.88 0.83 15.22
C ALA A 68 -16.04 -0.26 16.30
N LEU A 69 -16.07 -1.54 15.91
CA LEU A 69 -16.11 -2.66 16.85
C LEU A 69 -14.85 -2.72 17.73
N ALA A 70 -13.67 -2.52 17.15
CA ALA A 70 -12.41 -2.43 17.91
C ALA A 70 -12.43 -1.27 18.91
N ALA A 71 -13.00 -0.12 18.54
CA ALA A 71 -13.19 1.00 19.47
C ALA A 71 -14.17 0.65 20.61
N GLU A 72 -15.24 -0.10 20.33
CA GLU A 72 -16.21 -0.56 21.34
C GLU A 72 -15.61 -1.60 22.30
N SER A 73 -14.73 -2.48 21.81
CA SER A 73 -14.02 -3.47 22.64
C SER A 73 -12.76 -2.92 23.31
N GLY A 74 -12.33 -1.71 22.96
CA GLY A 74 -11.08 -1.12 23.43
C GLY A 74 -9.83 -1.80 22.85
N ALA A 75 -9.99 -2.55 21.76
CA ALA A 75 -8.91 -3.23 21.07
C ALA A 75 -8.13 -2.27 20.16
N ASP A 76 -6.88 -2.63 19.86
CA ASP A 76 -6.01 -1.87 18.95
C ASP A 76 -6.07 -2.41 17.51
N ALA A 77 -5.47 -1.65 16.60
CA ALA A 77 -5.28 -2.04 15.23
C ALA A 77 -3.79 -2.09 14.86
N THR A 78 -3.39 -3.10 14.10
CA THR A 78 -2.05 -3.23 13.55
C THR A 78 -2.08 -3.33 12.04
N ILE A 79 -1.10 -2.72 11.37
CA ILE A 79 -0.89 -2.87 9.94
C ILE A 79 0.58 -3.08 9.62
N SER A 80 0.89 -4.17 8.92
CA SER A 80 2.23 -4.40 8.38
C SER A 80 2.26 -4.04 6.90
N LEU A 81 3.27 -3.25 6.50
CA LEU A 81 3.55 -2.95 5.08
C LEU A 81 4.32 -4.09 4.37
N GLY A 82 4.41 -5.25 5.02
CA GLY A 82 5.11 -6.43 4.54
C GLY A 82 6.61 -6.39 4.80
N SER A 83 7.29 -7.40 4.24
CA SER A 83 8.73 -7.61 4.42
C SER A 83 9.57 -6.94 3.34
N ALA A 84 8.96 -6.51 2.23
CA ALA A 84 9.64 -5.84 1.13
C ALA A 84 9.43 -4.32 1.16
N GLY A 85 10.52 -3.60 0.87
CA GLY A 85 10.63 -2.15 1.01
C GLY A 85 10.58 -1.38 -0.29
N VAL A 86 10.43 -0.06 -0.20
CA VAL A 86 10.57 0.86 -1.33
C VAL A 86 12.03 1.00 -1.76
N SER A 87 12.95 1.09 -0.80
CA SER A 87 14.38 1.28 -1.10
C SER A 87 15.15 -0.04 -1.33
N ARG A 88 14.68 -1.14 -0.73
CA ARG A 88 15.44 -2.39 -0.61
C ARG A 88 14.82 -3.60 -1.29
N ALA A 89 13.67 -3.47 -1.93
CA ALA A 89 13.08 -4.61 -2.64
C ALA A 89 13.95 -5.05 -3.82
N ALA A 90 14.00 -6.38 -4.00
CA ALA A 90 14.86 -7.02 -5.00
C ALA A 90 14.33 -6.82 -6.42
N SER A 91 13.01 -6.60 -6.56
CA SER A 91 12.35 -6.37 -7.84
C SER A 91 11.58 -5.06 -7.87
N ALA A 92 11.35 -4.53 -9.08
CA ALA A 92 10.47 -3.38 -9.27
C ALA A 92 9.03 -3.71 -8.83
N THR A 93 8.57 -4.94 -9.06
CA THR A 93 7.23 -5.39 -8.66
C THR A 93 7.03 -5.34 -7.15
N GLU A 94 7.99 -5.82 -6.36
CA GLU A 94 7.95 -5.73 -4.90
C GLU A 94 7.90 -4.27 -4.42
N ARG A 95 8.71 -3.38 -5.01
CA ARG A 95 8.65 -1.93 -4.71
C ARG A 95 7.28 -1.35 -5.00
N PHE A 96 6.71 -1.65 -6.16
CA PHE A 96 5.40 -1.15 -6.54
C PHE A 96 4.29 -1.70 -5.65
N GLN A 97 4.40 -2.94 -5.19
CA GLN A 97 3.46 -3.52 -4.21
C GLN A 97 3.50 -2.76 -2.88
N THR A 98 4.68 -2.47 -2.33
CA THR A 98 4.81 -1.68 -1.09
C THR A 98 4.26 -0.26 -1.26
N ILE A 99 4.52 0.39 -2.41
CA ILE A 99 3.95 1.71 -2.71
C ILE A 99 2.42 1.64 -2.85
N ALA A 100 1.90 0.58 -3.49
CA ALA A 100 0.47 0.35 -3.66
C ALA A 100 -0.24 0.01 -2.34
N ALA A 101 0.49 -0.39 -1.29
CA ALA A 101 -0.04 -0.57 0.05
C ALA A 101 -0.30 0.76 0.77
N LEU A 102 0.35 1.88 0.38
CA LEU A 102 0.18 3.18 1.05
C LEU A 102 -1.25 3.75 0.95
N PRO A 103 -1.95 3.71 -0.20
CA PRO A 103 -3.36 4.08 -0.25
C PRO A 103 -4.25 3.25 0.68
N LEU A 104 -3.94 1.95 0.84
CA LEU A 104 -4.66 1.07 1.75
C LEU A 104 -4.37 1.44 3.21
N LEU A 105 -3.12 1.73 3.56
CA LEU A 105 -2.76 2.33 4.84
C LEU A 105 -3.51 3.64 5.07
N GLY A 106 -3.62 4.52 4.08
CA GLY A 106 -4.39 5.76 4.17
C GLY A 106 -5.86 5.52 4.50
N HIS A 107 -6.49 4.53 3.86
CA HIS A 107 -7.88 4.16 4.13
C HIS A 107 -8.08 3.60 5.54
N VAL A 108 -7.19 2.70 5.98
CA VAL A 108 -7.20 2.12 7.33
C VAL A 108 -6.94 3.19 8.38
N ALA A 109 -5.99 4.09 8.14
CA ALA A 109 -5.66 5.21 9.03
C ALA A 109 -6.81 6.20 9.16
N ASP A 110 -7.49 6.53 8.06
CA ASP A 110 -8.68 7.38 8.11
C ASP A 110 -9.81 6.71 8.93
N ALA A 111 -9.96 5.38 8.84
CA ALA A 111 -10.96 4.64 9.62
C ALA A 111 -10.60 4.58 11.11
N ALA A 112 -9.34 4.28 11.43
CA ALA A 112 -8.84 4.24 12.80
C ALA A 112 -8.94 5.62 13.48
N ALA A 113 -8.53 6.69 12.79
CA ALA A 113 -8.61 8.06 13.31
C ALA A 113 -10.06 8.52 13.54
N ARG A 114 -11.02 8.13 12.68
CA ARG A 114 -12.45 8.41 12.90
C ARG A 114 -13.02 7.66 14.09
N ALA A 115 -12.62 6.41 14.27
CA ALA A 115 -13.11 5.55 15.34
C ALA A 115 -12.41 5.81 16.68
N GLY A 116 -11.25 6.47 16.68
CA GLY A 116 -10.42 6.62 17.88
C GLY A 116 -9.68 5.33 18.26
N VAL A 117 -9.32 4.50 17.28
CA VAL A 117 -8.57 3.25 17.52
C VAL A 117 -7.06 3.52 17.44
N PRO A 118 -6.25 3.10 18.43
CA PRO A 118 -4.80 3.11 18.33
C PRO A 118 -4.32 2.28 17.14
N LEU A 119 -3.47 2.86 16.28
CA LEU A 119 -2.97 2.19 15.07
C LEU A 119 -1.45 2.06 15.12
N ARG A 120 -0.96 0.83 15.10
CA ARG A 120 0.46 0.52 14.94
C ARG A 120 0.76 0.13 13.50
N VAL A 121 1.75 0.76 12.89
CA VAL A 121 2.21 0.45 11.53
C VAL A 121 3.61 -0.14 11.62
N THR A 122 3.85 -1.30 11.02
CA THR A 122 5.17 -1.96 11.04
C THR A 122 5.76 -2.07 9.65
N THR A 123 7.08 -1.86 9.54
CA THR A 123 7.81 -1.97 8.27
C THR A 123 9.28 -2.25 8.48
N ASN A 124 9.91 -2.91 7.50
CA ASN A 124 11.35 -3.22 7.48
C ASN A 124 12.15 -2.28 6.58
N ASP A 125 11.52 -1.21 6.08
CA ASP A 125 12.15 -0.26 5.17
C ASP A 125 12.08 1.18 5.70
N PRO A 126 13.23 1.87 5.88
CA PRO A 126 13.26 3.22 6.42
C PRO A 126 12.55 4.22 5.50
N VAL A 127 12.55 4.00 4.19
CA VAL A 127 11.79 4.87 3.27
C VAL A 127 10.29 4.65 3.45
N ALA A 128 9.84 3.40 3.57
CA ALA A 128 8.46 3.11 3.91
C ALA A 128 8.04 3.67 5.28
N VAL A 129 8.94 3.75 6.27
CA VAL A 129 8.66 4.42 7.56
C VAL A 129 8.25 5.87 7.33
N LEU A 130 9.04 6.62 6.55
CA LEU A 130 8.76 8.02 6.28
C LEU A 130 7.43 8.20 5.51
N LEU A 131 7.17 7.33 4.54
CA LEU A 131 5.93 7.35 3.77
C LEU A 131 4.72 6.98 4.63
N ALA A 132 4.86 6.00 5.53
CA ALA A 132 3.83 5.63 6.48
C ALA A 132 3.52 6.78 7.46
N GLN A 133 4.55 7.41 8.02
CA GLN A 133 4.38 8.56 8.91
C GLN A 133 3.66 9.72 8.22
N ALA A 134 4.05 10.04 6.98
CA ALA A 134 3.38 11.07 6.18
C ALA A 134 1.91 10.69 5.90
N THR A 135 1.64 9.43 5.62
CA THR A 135 0.29 8.91 5.37
C THR A 135 -0.59 9.01 6.61
N LEU A 136 -0.09 8.59 7.77
CA LEU A 136 -0.77 8.69 9.07
C LEU A 136 -1.03 10.14 9.45
N ALA A 137 -0.04 11.02 9.30
CA ALA A 137 -0.18 12.44 9.60
C ALA A 137 -1.27 13.08 8.72
N GLY A 138 -1.28 12.75 7.42
CA GLY A 138 -2.33 13.20 6.51
C GLY A 138 -3.72 12.67 6.90
N ALA A 139 -3.82 11.42 7.35
CA ALA A 139 -5.10 10.86 7.82
C ALA A 139 -5.63 11.58 9.06
N HIS A 140 -4.77 11.82 10.05
CA HIS A 140 -5.14 12.56 11.26
C HIS A 140 -5.58 13.99 10.93
N GLN A 141 -4.85 14.68 10.06
CA GLN A 141 -5.24 16.03 9.64
C GLN A 141 -6.60 16.08 8.96
N ARG A 142 -6.98 15.04 8.22
CA ARG A 142 -8.28 14.97 7.52
C ARG A 142 -9.44 14.55 8.42
N THR A 143 -9.19 13.74 9.44
CA THR A 143 -10.26 12.95 10.09
C THR A 143 -10.25 12.91 11.61
N ALA A 144 -9.14 13.21 12.28
CA ALA A 144 -9.08 13.16 13.73
C ALA A 144 -9.78 14.37 14.35
N THR A 145 -10.70 14.14 15.27
CA THR A 145 -11.16 15.17 16.21
C THR A 145 -10.28 15.14 17.46
N PRO A 146 -10.09 16.26 18.16
CA PRO A 146 -9.28 16.30 19.38
C PRO A 146 -9.78 15.32 20.46
N GLU A 147 -11.08 14.99 20.49
CA GLU A 147 -11.62 13.99 21.42
C GLU A 147 -11.32 12.54 21.03
N ARG A 148 -10.90 12.28 19.78
CA ARG A 148 -10.63 10.94 19.22
C ARG A 148 -9.19 10.77 18.76
N ALA A 149 -8.29 11.64 19.21
CA ALA A 149 -6.87 11.56 18.89
C ALA A 149 -6.25 10.35 19.62
N SER A 150 -6.18 9.21 18.92
CA SER A 150 -5.56 7.99 19.44
C SER A 150 -4.08 7.92 19.07
N PRO A 151 -3.25 7.29 19.91
CA PRO A 151 -1.82 7.15 19.63
C PRO A 151 -1.63 6.28 18.39
N THR A 152 -0.98 6.83 17.37
CA THR A 152 -0.53 6.06 16.21
C THR A 152 0.98 6.10 16.09
N ALA A 153 1.58 4.94 15.86
CA ALA A 153 3.02 4.78 15.79
C ALA A 153 3.43 4.02 14.54
N VAL A 154 4.54 4.45 13.93
CA VAL A 154 5.22 3.69 12.88
C VAL A 154 6.48 3.09 13.47
N GLU A 155 6.55 1.78 13.48
CA GLU A 155 7.65 1.01 14.07
C GLU A 155 8.50 0.40 12.95
N TYR A 156 9.79 0.72 13.00
CA TYR A 156 10.79 0.09 12.16
C TYR A 156 11.28 -1.18 12.84
N VAL A 157 10.97 -2.32 12.24
CA VAL A 157 11.17 -3.63 12.86
C VAL A 157 12.60 -4.18 12.69
N GLY A 158 13.36 -3.59 11.77
CA GLY A 158 14.74 -3.99 11.49
C GLY A 158 14.94 -4.43 10.06
N GLU A 159 16.17 -4.82 9.74
CA GLU A 159 16.60 -5.11 8.38
C GLU A 159 16.34 -6.58 7.99
N GLY A 160 15.85 -6.78 6.77
CA GLY A 160 15.65 -8.11 6.18
C GLY A 160 14.21 -8.61 6.29
N ARG A 161 13.94 -9.81 5.77
CA ARG A 161 12.60 -10.43 5.79
C ARG A 161 12.35 -11.20 7.09
N SER A 162 13.41 -11.77 7.64
CA SER A 162 13.41 -12.49 8.91
C SER A 162 13.07 -11.59 10.11
N SER A 163 13.42 -10.30 10.08
CA SER A 163 13.06 -9.34 11.14
C SER A 163 11.54 -9.14 11.22
N SER A 164 10.85 -8.97 10.09
CA SER A 164 9.37 -8.89 10.09
C SER A 164 8.73 -10.16 10.61
N ALA A 165 9.23 -11.33 10.21
CA ALA A 165 8.69 -12.60 10.65
C ALA A 165 8.91 -12.82 12.15
N ALA A 166 10.12 -12.55 12.63
CA ALA A 166 10.45 -12.64 14.05
C ALA A 166 9.59 -11.68 14.88
N PHE A 167 9.39 -10.45 14.40
CA PHE A 167 8.52 -9.48 15.07
C PHE A 167 7.05 -9.90 15.05
N ALA A 168 6.54 -10.38 13.92
CA ALA A 168 5.17 -10.87 13.82
C ALA A 168 4.92 -11.98 14.86
N LEU A 169 5.81 -12.97 14.94
CA LEU A 169 5.71 -14.06 15.90
C LEU A 169 5.91 -13.61 17.35
N ALA A 170 6.81 -12.65 17.61
CA ALA A 170 7.06 -12.13 18.95
C ALA A 170 5.96 -11.17 19.44
N SER A 171 5.26 -10.53 18.50
CA SER A 171 4.21 -9.53 18.75
C SER A 171 2.81 -10.12 18.65
N ALA A 172 2.68 -11.45 18.76
CA ALA A 172 1.41 -12.18 18.81
C ALA A 172 0.59 -11.77 20.05
N GLN A 173 0.08 -10.55 20.02
CA GLN A 173 -0.91 -10.02 20.93
C GLN A 173 -2.24 -9.98 20.18
N PRO A 174 -3.35 -10.25 20.87
CA PRO A 174 -4.67 -10.18 20.26
C PRO A 174 -4.94 -8.75 19.81
N HIS A 175 -5.05 -8.56 18.50
CA HIS A 175 -5.41 -7.28 17.88
C HIS A 175 -6.89 -7.32 17.50
N GLY A 176 -7.60 -6.21 17.69
CA GLY A 176 -8.98 -6.11 17.20
C GLY A 176 -9.03 -6.12 15.68
N VAL A 177 -8.07 -5.45 15.05
CA VAL A 177 -7.91 -5.43 13.59
C VAL A 177 -6.45 -5.62 13.21
N ALA A 178 -6.17 -6.61 12.35
CA ALA A 178 -4.84 -6.79 11.77
C ALA A 178 -4.87 -6.74 10.24
N VAL A 179 -3.99 -5.94 9.64
CA VAL A 179 -3.89 -5.80 8.20
C VAL A 179 -2.46 -6.04 7.75
N VAL A 180 -2.27 -6.88 6.74
CA VAL A 180 -0.96 -7.13 6.14
C VAL A 180 -1.06 -6.78 4.67
N ALA A 181 -0.35 -5.74 4.23
CA ALA A 181 -0.45 -5.23 2.87
C ALA A 181 0.91 -4.91 2.26
N GLY A 182 1.11 -5.30 1.00
CA GLY A 182 2.36 -5.08 0.28
C GLY A 182 3.08 -6.37 -0.06
N ALA A 183 4.39 -6.27 -0.29
CA ALA A 183 5.20 -7.42 -0.68
C ALA A 183 5.66 -8.19 0.58
N LEU A 184 5.34 -9.49 0.62
CA LEU A 184 5.56 -10.33 1.81
C LEU A 184 6.76 -11.28 1.70
N GLY A 185 7.25 -11.53 0.49
CA GLY A 185 8.43 -12.36 0.28
C GLY A 185 8.23 -13.82 0.71
N GLU A 186 9.33 -14.48 1.01
CA GLU A 186 9.37 -15.92 1.33
C GLU A 186 8.86 -16.22 2.75
N ASP A 187 9.05 -15.29 3.70
CA ASP A 187 8.58 -15.42 5.08
C ASP A 187 7.11 -14.98 5.26
N SER A 188 6.37 -14.86 4.15
CA SER A 188 4.98 -14.40 4.13
C SER A 188 4.08 -15.18 5.08
N LEU A 189 4.23 -16.50 5.15
CA LEU A 189 3.43 -17.34 6.03
C LEU A 189 3.66 -17.02 7.51
N LEU A 190 4.91 -16.81 7.93
CA LEU A 190 5.23 -16.49 9.32
C LEU A 190 4.71 -15.10 9.71
N VAL A 191 4.80 -14.14 8.79
CA VAL A 191 4.26 -12.79 9.00
C VAL A 191 2.74 -12.82 9.10
N LEU A 192 2.08 -13.56 8.23
CA LEU A 192 0.62 -13.67 8.23
C LEU A 192 0.12 -14.42 9.46
N ASP A 193 0.75 -15.54 9.83
CA ASP A 193 0.40 -16.33 11.02
C ASP A 193 0.55 -15.48 12.29
N GLY A 194 1.71 -14.86 12.50
CA GLY A 194 1.97 -14.09 13.71
C GLY A 194 1.14 -12.80 13.86
N LEU A 195 0.75 -12.16 12.75
CA LEU A 195 -0.04 -10.92 12.80
C LEU A 195 -1.54 -11.12 12.67
N LEU A 196 -1.99 -12.11 11.90
CA LEU A 196 -3.40 -12.31 11.59
C LEU A 196 -4.05 -13.43 12.40
N GLY A 197 -3.28 -14.37 12.96
CA GLY A 197 -3.81 -15.57 13.62
C GLY A 197 -4.70 -15.29 14.82
N ASP A 198 -4.37 -14.27 15.60
CA ASP A 198 -5.11 -13.90 16.82
C ASP A 198 -5.97 -12.64 16.67
N ALA A 199 -6.16 -12.15 15.44
CA ALA A 199 -6.93 -10.93 15.19
C ALA A 199 -8.44 -11.22 15.09
N GLU A 200 -9.28 -10.40 15.74
CA GLU A 200 -10.75 -10.54 15.61
C GLU A 200 -11.21 -10.31 14.15
N TRP A 201 -10.48 -9.46 13.43
CA TRP A 201 -10.63 -9.30 12.00
C TRP A 201 -9.29 -9.07 11.32
N SER A 202 -9.06 -9.82 10.25
CA SER A 202 -7.81 -9.79 9.50
C SER A 202 -8.03 -9.51 8.01
N LEU A 203 -7.03 -8.86 7.40
CA LEU A 203 -6.97 -8.65 5.96
C LEU A 203 -5.54 -8.84 5.46
N ALA A 204 -5.36 -9.64 4.42
CA ALA A 204 -4.11 -9.79 3.70
C ALA A 204 -4.23 -9.30 2.25
N ALA A 205 -3.37 -8.37 1.83
CA ALA A 205 -3.40 -7.74 0.50
C ALA A 205 -2.01 -7.72 -0.14
N THR A 206 -1.77 -8.64 -1.07
CA THR A 206 -0.56 -8.68 -1.90
C THR A 206 -0.94 -8.95 -3.36
N ALA A 207 -0.11 -8.51 -4.30
CA ALA A 207 -0.32 -8.83 -5.71
C ALA A 207 0.27 -10.21 -6.11
N SER A 208 0.83 -10.97 -5.17
CA SER A 208 1.31 -12.35 -5.40
C SER A 208 0.43 -13.38 -4.72
N SER A 209 -0.31 -14.17 -5.50
CA SER A 209 -1.19 -15.22 -4.96
C SER A 209 -0.42 -16.32 -4.22
N SER A 210 0.82 -16.60 -4.62
CA SER A 210 1.71 -17.55 -3.94
C SER A 210 2.06 -17.14 -2.50
N GLN A 211 1.95 -15.85 -2.16
CA GLN A 211 2.24 -15.33 -0.82
C GLN A 211 1.01 -15.39 0.12
N LEU A 212 -0.17 -15.70 -0.43
CA LEU A 212 -1.43 -15.85 0.33
C LEU A 212 -1.85 -17.31 0.49
N ALA A 213 -1.14 -18.24 -0.14
CA ALA A 213 -1.44 -19.66 -0.10
C ALA A 213 -0.99 -20.25 1.25
N GLY A 214 -1.81 -20.09 2.28
CA GLY A 214 -1.56 -20.72 3.58
C GLY A 214 -2.58 -20.36 4.67
N PRO A 215 -2.80 -19.07 5.00
CA PRO A 215 -3.62 -18.69 6.15
C PRO A 215 -5.09 -18.34 5.82
N LEU A 216 -5.54 -18.46 4.57
CA LEU A 216 -6.91 -18.14 4.12
C LEU A 216 -7.79 -19.40 3.90
N LEU A 217 -7.40 -20.55 4.44
CA LEU A 217 -8.12 -21.82 4.23
C LEU A 217 -9.08 -22.23 5.37
N ASP A 218 -9.33 -21.37 6.35
CA ASP A 218 -10.37 -21.59 7.37
C ASP A 218 -11.49 -20.54 7.28
#